data_AF-A0A2N3VHI7-F1
#
_entry.id   AF-A0A2N3VHI7-F1
#
_cell.length_a   1.000
_cell.length_b   1.000
_cell.length_c   1.000
_cell.angle_alpha   90.00
_cell.angle_beta   90.00
_cell.angle_gamma   90.00
#
_symmetry.space_group_name_H-M   'P 1'
#
loop_
_entity.id
_entity.type
_entity.pdbx_description
1 polymer ?
#
loop_
_entity_poly.entity_id
_entity_poly.type
_entity_poly.pdbx_seq_one_letter_code
_entity_poly.pdbx_strand_id
1 'polypeptide(L)'
;MCILTFIKPGIVADYDALAAGAAANPHGHGWAVHAGDRLVVGHGLDPKITITEFAQARMLFPDGPALFHSRFATHGKQTTANCHPFAIGGDKRSVLAHNGILPEHVHPLPGDDRSDTRIAAEDFLPRLPFGSLDSWTGRTRFERWLDTDKAVILTVDPAFKHPAYIFNEQRGHWRDGCWYSNHTYDLGRFPHGVVYDYSSDDGYCENCLIELEDTDGPHCLNCGFCAQCQRPYPRCTCACPDDERYPDLLADIEFETA
;
A
#
# COMPACT_ATOMS: atom_id res chain seq x y z
N MET A 1 -4.10 -4.62 2.11
CA MET A 1 -2.93 -3.90 1.56
C MET A 1 -3.11 -2.44 1.92
N CYS A 2 -2.10 -1.77 2.49
CA CYS A 2 -2.19 -0.37 2.94
C CYS A 2 -2.77 0.56 1.87
N ILE A 3 -3.10 1.79 2.24
CA ILE A 3 -3.39 2.85 1.29
C ILE A 3 -2.58 4.10 1.59
N LEU A 4 -1.90 4.57 0.54
CA LEU A 4 -1.16 5.83 0.51
C LEU A 4 -1.87 6.78 -0.44
N THR A 5 -2.19 7.96 0.08
CA THR A 5 -2.77 9.07 -0.70
C THR A 5 -1.79 10.22 -0.73
N PHE A 6 -1.51 10.76 -1.91
CA PHE A 6 -0.81 12.03 -2.09
C PHE A 6 -1.80 13.10 -2.54
N ILE A 7 -1.68 14.31 -1.99
CA ILE A 7 -2.59 15.43 -2.23
C ILE A 7 -1.77 16.61 -2.77
N LYS A 8 -2.15 17.12 -3.95
CA LYS A 8 -1.47 18.27 -4.56
C LYS A 8 -1.67 19.57 -3.74
N PRO A 9 -0.75 20.54 -3.88
CA PRO A 9 -0.94 21.92 -3.43
C PRO A 9 -2.34 22.47 -3.76
N GLY A 10 -2.98 23.13 -2.80
CA GLY A 10 -4.29 23.77 -2.98
C GLY A 10 -5.48 22.81 -3.07
N ILE A 11 -5.26 21.49 -3.10
CA ILE A 11 -6.35 20.50 -3.17
C ILE A 11 -6.85 20.15 -1.77
N VAL A 12 -8.17 20.22 -1.61
CA VAL A 12 -8.87 19.69 -0.42
C VAL A 12 -8.98 18.18 -0.59
N ALA A 13 -8.51 17.42 0.41
CA ALA A 13 -8.59 15.98 0.38
C ALA A 13 -10.04 15.51 0.48
N ASP A 14 -10.35 14.41 -0.21
CA ASP A 14 -11.63 13.72 -0.03
C ASP A 14 -11.61 12.95 1.31
N TYR A 15 -12.15 13.58 2.36
CA TYR A 15 -12.12 13.02 3.72
C TYR A 15 -12.95 11.72 3.84
N ASP A 16 -13.98 11.54 3.00
CA ASP A 16 -14.74 10.30 2.96
C ASP A 16 -13.91 9.17 2.34
N ALA A 17 -13.10 9.46 1.31
CA ALA A 17 -12.09 8.50 0.82
C ALA A 17 -11.08 8.14 1.91
N LEU A 18 -10.56 9.13 2.66
CA LEU A 18 -9.61 8.86 3.73
C LEU A 18 -10.22 7.99 4.83
N ALA A 19 -11.46 8.28 5.22
CA ALA A 19 -12.19 7.49 6.23
C ALA A 19 -12.46 6.06 5.74
N ALA A 20 -12.91 5.90 4.49
CA ALA A 20 -13.14 4.59 3.89
C ALA A 20 -11.85 3.77 3.75
N GLY A 21 -10.76 4.41 3.30
CA GLY A 21 -9.44 3.79 3.22
C GLY A 21 -8.90 3.40 4.60
N ALA A 22 -9.17 4.21 5.63
CA ALA A 22 -8.84 3.88 7.00
C ALA A 22 -9.65 2.70 7.56
N ALA A 23 -10.94 2.61 7.23
CA ALA A 23 -11.79 1.48 7.62
C ALA A 23 -11.28 0.16 7.02
N ALA A 24 -10.84 0.18 5.76
CA ALA A 24 -10.22 -0.98 5.10
C ALA A 24 -8.80 -1.31 5.62
N ASN A 25 -8.13 -0.35 6.26
CA ASN A 25 -6.73 -0.45 6.69
C ASN A 25 -6.55 0.04 8.14
N PRO A 26 -7.00 -0.74 9.14
CA PRO A 26 -7.25 -0.24 10.49
C PRO A 26 -6.04 -0.31 11.44
N HIS A 27 -4.85 -0.68 10.97
CA HIS A 27 -3.68 -0.96 11.83
C HIS A 27 -2.81 0.28 12.12
N GLY A 28 -3.39 1.48 11.96
CA GLY A 28 -2.76 2.76 12.26
C GLY A 28 -2.68 3.70 11.05
N HIS A 29 -2.57 4.99 11.34
CA HIS A 29 -2.70 6.07 10.37
C HIS A 29 -1.63 7.12 10.60
N GLY A 30 -1.29 7.86 9.55
CA GLY A 30 -0.45 9.04 9.69
C GLY A 30 -0.42 9.88 8.43
N TRP A 31 0.11 11.08 8.59
CA TRP A 31 0.07 12.12 7.57
C TRP A 31 1.28 13.03 7.65
N ALA A 32 1.56 13.70 6.54
CA ALA A 32 2.51 14.80 6.50
C ALA A 32 2.01 15.92 5.59
N VAL A 33 2.24 17.16 6.00
CA VAL A 33 1.92 18.37 5.24
C VAL A 33 3.19 19.22 5.14
N HIS A 34 3.50 19.67 3.93
CA HIS A 34 4.59 20.60 3.69
C HIS A 34 4.17 22.02 4.11
N ALA A 35 4.80 22.58 5.14
CA ALA A 35 4.44 23.87 5.74
C ALA A 35 5.38 25.03 5.31
N GLY A 36 6.01 24.91 4.15
CA GLY A 36 6.95 25.89 3.61
C GLY A 36 8.38 25.50 3.93
N ASP A 37 8.85 25.78 5.15
CA ASP A 37 10.23 25.54 5.59
C ASP A 37 10.41 24.24 6.39
N ARG A 38 9.31 23.57 6.72
CA ARG A 38 9.29 22.33 7.51
C ARG A 38 8.17 21.40 7.08
N LEU A 39 8.28 20.14 7.49
CA LEU A 39 7.16 19.19 7.44
C LEU A 39 6.44 19.18 8.79
N VAL A 40 5.11 19.20 8.74
CA VAL A 40 4.26 18.89 9.90
C VAL A 40 3.80 17.45 9.72
N VAL A 41 4.00 16.62 10.74
CA VAL A 41 3.77 15.18 10.70
C VAL A 41 2.92 14.79 11.89
N GLY A 42 1.95 13.89 11.68
CA GLY A 42 1.12 13.32 12.75
C GLY A 42 0.84 11.85 12.51
N HIS A 43 0.63 11.12 13.60
CA HIS A 43 0.36 9.67 13.61
C HIS A 43 -0.69 9.35 14.67
N GLY A 44 -1.52 8.35 14.42
CA GLY A 44 -2.49 7.88 15.41
C GLY A 44 -3.08 6.52 15.06
N LEU A 45 -3.72 5.89 16.04
CA LEU A 45 -4.44 4.63 15.86
C LEU A 45 -5.94 4.84 15.64
N ASP A 46 -6.47 5.99 16.04
CA ASP A 46 -7.86 6.36 15.81
C ASP A 46 -7.97 7.15 14.49
N PRO A 47 -8.63 6.61 13.47
CA PRO A 47 -8.71 7.27 12.17
C PRO A 47 -9.48 8.59 12.21
N LYS A 48 -10.51 8.70 13.05
CA LYS A 48 -11.31 9.93 13.15
C LYS A 48 -10.47 11.07 13.73
N ILE A 49 -9.70 10.79 14.78
CA ILE A 49 -8.78 11.77 15.38
C ILE A 49 -7.71 12.15 14.36
N THR A 50 -7.05 11.16 13.76
CA THR A 50 -5.92 11.42 12.84
C THR A 50 -6.35 12.14 11.55
N ILE A 51 -7.53 11.83 10.98
CA ILE A 51 -8.08 12.57 9.83
C ILE A 51 -8.45 14.00 10.23
N THR A 52 -8.99 14.21 11.43
CA THR A 52 -9.32 15.57 11.93
C THR A 52 -8.06 16.42 12.09
N GLU A 53 -7.01 15.88 12.69
CA GLU A 53 -5.71 16.55 12.82
C GLU A 53 -5.09 16.86 11.45
N PHE A 54 -5.18 15.92 10.51
CA PHE A 54 -4.74 16.13 9.13
C PHE A 54 -5.51 17.27 8.46
N ALA A 55 -6.84 17.30 8.60
CA ALA A 55 -7.68 18.35 8.05
C ALA A 55 -7.31 19.73 8.62
N GLN A 56 -7.07 19.82 9.93
CA GLN A 56 -6.60 21.05 10.58
C GLN A 56 -5.24 21.51 10.05
N ALA A 57 -4.29 20.58 9.86
CA ALA A 57 -2.99 20.90 9.27
C ALA A 57 -3.12 21.40 7.82
N ARG A 58 -3.99 20.78 7.01
CA ARG A 58 -4.29 21.21 5.63
C ARG A 58 -4.95 22.59 5.58
N MET A 59 -5.80 22.94 6.55
CA MET A 59 -6.38 24.28 6.63
C MET A 59 -5.33 25.37 6.92
N LEU A 60 -4.32 25.06 7.75
CA LEU A 60 -3.23 25.99 8.06
C LEU A 60 -2.22 26.12 6.92
N PHE A 61 -2.01 25.05 6.15
CA PHE A 61 -1.02 24.98 5.09
C PHE A 61 -1.64 24.41 3.79
N PRO A 62 -2.60 25.12 3.16
CA PRO A 62 -3.36 24.61 2.01
C PRO A 62 -2.48 24.44 0.76
N ASP A 63 -1.48 25.30 0.59
CA ASP A 63 -0.61 25.35 -0.59
C ASP A 63 0.55 24.35 -0.56
N GLY A 64 0.76 23.66 0.57
CA GLY A 64 1.75 22.58 0.65
C GLY A 64 1.26 21.30 -0.02
N PRO A 65 2.13 20.50 -0.68
CA PRO A 65 1.81 19.10 -0.93
C PRO A 65 1.66 18.33 0.38
N ALA A 66 0.86 17.26 0.36
CA ALA A 66 0.60 16.45 1.54
C ALA A 66 0.46 14.97 1.21
N LEU A 67 0.56 14.12 2.22
CA LEU A 67 0.23 12.71 2.14
C LEU A 67 -0.59 12.25 3.36
N PHE A 68 -1.38 11.21 3.15
CA PHE A 68 -2.08 10.48 4.21
C PHE A 68 -1.92 8.98 3.95
N HIS A 69 -1.67 8.20 5.00
CA HIS A 69 -1.46 6.76 4.92
C HIS A 69 -2.30 6.04 5.97
N SER A 70 -2.97 4.97 5.55
CA SER A 70 -3.60 4.00 6.45
C SER A 70 -2.98 2.63 6.27
N ARG A 71 -2.53 2.06 7.39
CA ARG A 71 -1.69 0.87 7.41
C ARG A 71 -2.52 -0.40 7.54
N PHE A 72 -2.16 -1.40 6.74
CA PHE A 72 -2.53 -2.79 6.95
C PHE A 72 -1.26 -3.58 7.29
N ALA A 73 -0.98 -3.71 8.59
CA ALA A 73 0.25 -4.32 9.09
C ALA A 73 0.49 -5.75 8.56
N THR A 74 1.54 -5.91 7.74
CA THR A 74 2.11 -7.20 7.32
C THR A 74 3.35 -7.57 8.15
N HIS A 75 4.19 -6.58 8.48
CA HIS A 75 5.36 -6.69 9.34
C HIS A 75 5.38 -5.61 10.42
N GLY A 76 5.97 -5.92 11.58
CA GLY A 76 6.13 -4.98 12.70
C GLY A 76 4.86 -4.80 13.54
N LYS A 77 5.01 -4.40 14.80
CA LYS A 77 3.89 -4.24 15.75
C LYS A 77 2.87 -3.19 15.28
N GLN A 78 1.61 -3.35 15.71
CA GLN A 78 0.54 -2.37 15.47
C GLN A 78 0.60 -1.25 16.50
N THR A 79 1.53 -0.32 16.30
CA THR A 79 1.74 0.84 17.18
C THR A 79 1.88 2.11 16.35
N THR A 80 1.70 3.27 16.98
CA THR A 80 1.93 4.56 16.34
C THR A 80 3.34 4.70 15.80
N ALA A 81 4.33 4.07 16.46
CA ALA A 81 5.73 4.05 16.02
C ALA A 81 5.98 3.27 14.71
N ASN A 82 4.99 2.54 14.19
CA ASN A 82 5.03 1.88 12.89
C ASN A 82 3.99 2.46 11.91
N CYS A 83 3.42 3.61 12.22
CA CYS A 83 2.57 4.33 11.27
C CYS A 83 3.45 5.18 10.36
N HIS A 84 3.26 5.05 9.04
CA HIS A 84 3.84 5.97 8.08
C HIS A 84 3.27 7.38 8.26
N PRO A 85 4.01 8.44 7.86
CA PRO A 85 5.33 8.39 7.23
C PRO A 85 6.49 8.34 8.24
N PHE A 86 7.68 7.93 7.79
CA PHE A 86 8.91 7.86 8.59
C PHE A 86 9.93 8.90 8.14
N ALA A 87 10.61 9.56 9.08
CA ALA A 87 11.72 10.46 8.77
C ALA A 87 12.91 9.66 8.18
N ILE A 88 13.51 10.16 7.11
CA ILE A 88 14.65 9.50 6.47
C ILE A 88 15.90 9.84 7.28
N GLY A 89 16.53 8.82 7.89
CA GLY A 89 17.74 8.99 8.70
C GLY A 89 17.53 9.84 9.96
N GLY A 90 16.30 9.92 10.44
CA GLY A 90 15.91 10.79 11.55
C GLY A 90 15.87 12.29 11.20
N ASP A 91 16.19 12.67 9.96
CA ASP A 91 16.07 14.06 9.51
C ASP A 91 14.59 14.38 9.20
N LYS A 92 14.04 15.33 9.96
CA LYS A 92 12.64 15.75 9.84
C LYS A 92 12.35 16.55 8.57
N ARG A 93 13.38 16.90 7.78
CA ARG A 93 13.21 17.60 6.51
C ARG A 93 12.68 16.70 5.41
N SER A 94 12.79 15.38 5.54
CA SER A 94 12.31 14.42 4.53
C SER A 94 11.60 13.23 5.19
N VAL A 95 10.43 12.86 4.67
CA VAL A 95 9.69 11.69 5.14
C VAL A 95 9.30 10.75 4.01
N LEU A 96 9.24 9.45 4.30
CA LEU A 96 8.85 8.38 3.40
C LEU A 96 7.51 7.77 3.85
N ALA A 97 6.56 7.65 2.92
CA ALA A 97 5.43 6.75 3.03
C ALA A 97 5.51 5.70 1.91
N HIS A 98 5.05 4.48 2.18
CA HIS A 98 5.16 3.35 1.26
C HIS A 98 3.93 2.46 1.36
N ASN A 99 3.53 1.88 0.24
CA ASN A 99 2.50 0.87 0.16
C ASN A 99 3.03 -0.36 -0.59
N GLY A 100 3.11 -1.48 0.13
CA GLY A 100 3.56 -2.77 -0.36
C GLY A 100 4.36 -3.52 0.71
N ILE A 101 5.29 -4.36 0.27
CA ILE A 101 6.27 -5.05 1.12
C ILE A 101 7.64 -4.90 0.46
N LEU A 102 8.54 -4.18 1.13
CA LEU A 102 9.87 -3.89 0.60
C LEU A 102 10.74 -5.15 0.45
N PRO A 103 11.88 -5.08 -0.24
CA PRO A 103 12.76 -6.24 -0.38
C PRO A 103 13.29 -6.79 0.96
N GLU A 104 13.59 -8.09 0.99
CA GLU A 104 13.95 -8.85 2.20
C GLU A 104 15.09 -8.25 3.04
N HIS A 105 16.07 -7.59 2.40
CA HIS A 105 17.21 -7.00 3.13
C HIS A 105 16.87 -5.78 4.00
N VAL A 106 15.62 -5.30 3.95
CA VAL A 106 15.09 -4.30 4.91
C VAL A 106 13.97 -4.87 5.77
N HIS A 107 13.76 -6.19 5.79
CA HIS A 107 12.78 -6.81 6.68
C HIS A 107 13.28 -6.85 8.13
N PRO A 108 12.36 -6.79 9.11
CA PRO A 108 12.74 -6.93 10.52
C PRO A 108 13.31 -8.32 10.81
N LEU A 109 14.43 -8.35 11.53
CA LEU A 109 14.98 -9.57 12.10
C LEU A 109 14.15 -10.02 13.33
N PRO A 110 14.27 -11.29 13.77
CA PRO A 110 13.60 -11.75 14.98
C PRO A 110 13.89 -10.85 16.18
N GLY A 111 12.84 -10.28 16.78
CA GLY A 111 12.92 -9.36 17.91
C GLY A 111 12.96 -7.87 17.55
N ASP A 112 13.04 -7.52 16.26
CA ASP A 112 12.85 -6.13 15.80
C ASP A 112 11.36 -5.84 15.62
N ASP A 113 10.85 -4.86 16.36
CA ASP A 113 9.44 -4.47 16.34
C ASP A 113 9.08 -3.55 15.17
N ARG A 114 10.08 -3.06 14.42
CA ARG A 114 9.89 -2.10 13.32
C ARG A 114 9.27 -2.77 12.09
N SER A 115 8.56 -1.97 11.28
CA SER A 115 8.18 -2.39 9.93
C SER A 115 9.37 -2.34 8.98
N ASP A 116 9.27 -3.07 7.87
CA ASP A 116 10.22 -3.02 6.76
C ASP A 116 10.42 -1.59 6.23
N THR A 117 9.35 -0.80 6.08
CA THR A 117 9.47 0.60 5.68
C THR A 117 10.23 1.42 6.71
N ARG A 118 9.99 1.19 8.01
CA ARG A 118 10.69 1.92 9.06
C ARG A 118 12.18 1.63 9.04
N ILE A 119 12.56 0.36 8.88
CA ILE A 119 13.96 -0.05 8.71
C ILE A 119 14.56 0.60 7.46
N ALA A 120 13.83 0.61 6.35
CA ALA A 120 14.31 1.25 5.13
C ALA A 120 14.56 2.76 5.32
N ALA A 121 13.65 3.46 5.98
CA ALA A 121 13.77 4.90 6.23
C ALA A 121 14.89 5.25 7.24
N GLU A 122 15.03 4.46 8.30
CA GLU A 122 16.02 4.71 9.37
C GLU A 122 17.43 4.24 8.98
N ASP A 123 17.57 3.09 8.32
CA ASP A 123 18.86 2.39 8.23
C ASP A 123 19.39 2.23 6.79
N PHE A 124 18.50 2.22 5.79
CA PHE A 124 18.88 1.93 4.39
C PHE A 124 19.02 3.19 3.53
N LEU A 125 17.94 3.95 3.37
CA LEU A 125 17.91 5.15 2.53
C LEU A 125 18.92 6.25 2.94
N PRO A 126 19.25 6.44 4.23
CA PRO A 126 20.25 7.44 4.63
C PRO A 126 21.66 7.18 4.09
N ARG A 127 21.94 5.93 3.66
CA ARG A 127 23.20 5.57 2.99
C ARG A 127 23.23 5.95 1.51
N LEU A 128 22.17 6.60 1.01
CA LEU A 128 22.01 7.02 -0.38
C LEU A 128 22.28 5.89 -1.40
N PRO A 129 21.70 4.69 -1.23
CA PRO A 129 22.01 3.50 -2.05
C PRO A 129 21.72 3.71 -3.55
N PHE A 130 20.86 4.68 -3.87
CA PHE A 130 20.45 5.00 -5.24
C PHE A 130 21.13 6.26 -5.79
N GLY A 131 21.89 7.00 -4.98
CA GLY A 131 22.35 8.35 -5.31
C GLY A 131 21.19 9.36 -5.32
N SER A 132 21.33 10.43 -6.10
CA SER A 132 20.29 11.47 -6.18
C SER A 132 19.02 10.97 -6.86
N LEU A 133 17.88 11.07 -6.16
CA LEU A 133 16.56 10.72 -6.71
C LEU A 133 16.07 11.71 -7.77
N ASP A 134 16.71 12.88 -7.91
CA ASP A 134 16.50 13.82 -9.01
C ASP A 134 17.19 13.43 -10.32
N SER A 135 18.07 12.43 -10.26
CA SER A 135 18.71 11.87 -11.45
C SER A 135 17.86 10.73 -12.01
N TRP A 136 17.84 10.60 -13.34
CA TRP A 136 17.17 9.49 -14.02
C TRP A 136 17.67 8.13 -13.48
N THR A 137 18.98 8.00 -13.26
CA THR A 137 19.61 6.80 -12.71
C THR A 137 19.13 6.49 -11.29
N GLY A 138 19.11 7.49 -10.39
CA GLY A 138 18.70 7.28 -9.00
C GLY A 138 17.21 6.96 -8.88
N ARG A 139 16.36 7.69 -9.61
CA ARG A 139 14.93 7.39 -9.69
C ARG A 139 14.67 5.97 -10.21
N THR A 140 15.30 5.60 -11.33
CA THR A 140 15.13 4.26 -11.93
C THR A 140 15.61 3.16 -10.99
N ARG A 141 16.72 3.35 -10.29
CA ARG A 141 17.21 2.36 -9.31
C ARG A 141 16.27 2.22 -8.12
N PHE A 142 15.70 3.33 -7.64
CA PHE A 142 14.75 3.29 -6.54
C PHE A 142 13.44 2.61 -6.94
N GLU A 143 12.88 2.94 -8.11
CA GLU A 143 11.65 2.28 -8.61
C GLU A 143 11.87 0.79 -8.90
N ARG A 144 13.04 0.39 -9.39
CA ARG A 144 13.40 -1.03 -9.53
C ARG A 144 13.51 -1.74 -8.19
N TRP A 145 14.01 -1.06 -7.15
CA TRP A 145 14.09 -1.61 -5.80
C TRP A 145 12.71 -1.74 -5.14
N LEU A 146 11.78 -0.83 -5.45
CA LEU A 146 10.37 -0.93 -5.05
C LEU A 146 9.62 -2.02 -5.83
N ASP A 147 10.09 -2.42 -7.01
CA ASP A 147 9.41 -3.33 -7.91
C ASP A 147 7.97 -2.89 -8.24
N THR A 148 6.96 -3.52 -7.63
CA THR A 148 5.54 -3.18 -7.83
C THR A 148 4.97 -2.25 -6.76
N ASP A 149 5.73 -2.01 -5.68
CA ASP A 149 5.33 -1.17 -4.57
C ASP A 149 5.33 0.30 -4.94
N LYS A 150 4.61 1.11 -4.16
CA LYS A 150 4.57 2.57 -4.38
C LYS A 150 5.12 3.30 -3.17
N ALA A 151 5.75 4.44 -3.43
CA ALA A 151 6.29 5.29 -2.37
C ALA A 151 6.04 6.76 -2.67
N VAL A 152 5.87 7.54 -1.60
CA VAL A 152 5.83 8.99 -1.64
C VAL A 152 6.90 9.52 -0.70
N ILE A 153 7.73 10.43 -1.20
CA ILE A 153 8.64 11.23 -0.37
C ILE A 153 8.12 12.67 -0.37
N LEU A 154 7.95 13.24 0.82
CA LEU A 154 7.80 14.69 0.99
C LEU A 154 9.08 15.24 1.59
N THR A 155 9.50 16.42 1.14
CA THR A 155 10.74 17.02 1.60
C THR A 155 10.73 18.55 1.54
N VAL A 156 11.42 19.17 2.49
CA VAL A 156 11.84 20.58 2.48
C VAL A 156 13.36 20.71 2.37
N ASP A 157 14.07 19.59 2.19
CA ASP A 157 15.53 19.60 2.07
C ASP A 157 15.93 20.22 0.71
N PRO A 158 16.68 21.34 0.70
CA PRO A 158 17.09 22.00 -0.54
C PRO A 158 18.00 21.15 -1.44
N ALA A 159 18.49 20.00 -0.95
CA ALA A 159 19.18 19.02 -1.79
C ALA A 159 18.26 18.37 -2.85
N PHE A 160 16.94 18.41 -2.66
CA PHE A 160 15.93 17.89 -3.59
C PHE A 160 15.36 19.01 -4.46
N LYS A 161 15.17 18.75 -5.77
CA LYS A 161 14.59 19.72 -6.71
C LYS A 161 13.09 19.95 -6.51
N HIS A 162 12.39 18.99 -5.93
CA HIS A 162 10.93 19.02 -5.79
C HIS A 162 10.52 18.79 -4.33
N PRO A 163 9.42 19.40 -3.86
CA PRO A 163 8.93 19.22 -2.49
C PRO A 163 8.27 17.85 -2.28
N ALA A 164 8.01 17.11 -3.36
CA ALA A 164 7.34 15.83 -3.35
C ALA A 164 7.79 14.95 -4.52
N TYR A 165 7.86 13.63 -4.28
CA TYR A 165 8.13 12.61 -5.28
C TYR A 165 7.14 11.46 -5.12
N ILE A 166 6.54 11.01 -6.21
CA ILE A 166 5.73 9.80 -6.27
C ILE A 166 6.50 8.79 -7.14
N PHE A 167 6.72 7.60 -6.60
CA PHE A 167 7.45 6.52 -7.26
C PHE A 167 6.49 5.39 -7.59
N ASN A 168 6.65 4.82 -8.80
CA ASN A 168 5.68 3.90 -9.40
C ASN A 168 4.26 4.49 -9.46
N GLU A 169 4.17 5.78 -9.81
CA GLU A 169 2.93 6.56 -9.90
C GLU A 169 1.86 5.90 -10.78
N GLN A 170 2.28 5.26 -11.87
CA GLN A 170 1.43 4.52 -12.81
C GLN A 170 0.73 3.30 -12.20
N ARG A 171 1.15 2.84 -11.02
CA ARG A 171 0.50 1.74 -10.28
C ARG A 171 -0.52 2.22 -9.26
N GLY A 172 -0.74 3.53 -9.17
CA GLY A 172 -1.89 4.14 -8.53
C GLY A 172 -2.71 4.90 -9.56
N HIS A 173 -3.60 5.76 -9.10
CA HIS A 173 -4.46 6.55 -9.98
C HIS A 173 -4.78 7.91 -9.39
N TRP A 174 -5.04 8.87 -10.27
CA TRP A 174 -5.42 10.22 -9.90
C TRP A 174 -6.94 10.39 -9.93
N ARG A 175 -7.47 11.10 -8.93
CA ARG A 175 -8.85 11.57 -8.88
C ARG A 175 -8.88 12.91 -8.16
N ASP A 176 -9.45 13.92 -8.80
CA ASP A 176 -9.70 15.24 -8.21
C ASP A 176 -8.46 15.90 -7.54
N GLY A 177 -7.27 15.70 -8.14
CA GLY A 177 -6.01 16.25 -7.63
C GLY A 177 -5.37 15.46 -6.48
N CYS A 178 -5.98 14.34 -6.06
CA CYS A 178 -5.40 13.35 -5.17
C CYS A 178 -4.91 12.14 -5.97
N TRP A 179 -3.75 11.59 -5.62
CA TRP A 179 -3.26 10.31 -6.13
C TRP A 179 -3.46 9.25 -5.06
N TYR A 180 -4.03 8.11 -5.43
CA TYR A 180 -4.29 6.98 -4.55
C TYR A 180 -3.47 5.79 -5.00
N SER A 181 -2.79 5.11 -4.06
CA SER A 181 -1.92 3.97 -4.37
C SER A 181 -2.66 2.67 -4.77
N ASN A 182 -3.97 2.60 -4.51
CA ASN A 182 -4.90 1.52 -4.87
C ASN A 182 -6.35 1.96 -4.60
N HIS A 183 -7.32 1.08 -4.87
CA HIS A 183 -8.77 1.34 -4.73
C HIS A 183 -9.38 1.00 -3.37
N THR A 184 -8.58 0.71 -2.32
CA THR A 184 -9.16 0.30 -1.02
C THR A 184 -9.95 1.42 -0.33
N TYR A 185 -9.78 2.68 -0.73
CA TYR A 185 -10.62 3.80 -0.29
C TYR A 185 -12.04 3.79 -0.88
N ASP A 186 -12.28 3.05 -1.96
CA ASP A 186 -13.62 2.90 -2.52
C ASP A 186 -14.41 1.82 -1.75
N LEU A 187 -13.73 0.78 -1.25
CA LEU A 187 -14.34 -0.33 -0.50
C LEU A 187 -15.08 0.12 0.77
N GLY A 188 -14.53 1.09 1.51
CA GLY A 188 -15.13 1.58 2.76
C GLY A 188 -16.26 2.61 2.59
N ARG A 189 -16.58 3.02 1.36
CA ARG A 189 -17.71 3.93 1.07
C ARG A 189 -19.06 3.24 1.07
N PHE A 190 -19.07 1.91 1.09
CA PHE A 190 -20.28 1.12 1.10
C PHE A 190 -20.65 0.77 2.56
N PRO A 191 -21.89 1.03 3.01
CA PRO A 191 -22.28 0.71 4.38
C PRO A 191 -22.15 -0.79 4.65
N HIS A 192 -21.63 -1.15 5.83
CA HIS A 192 -21.65 -2.53 6.33
C HIS A 192 -23.09 -3.07 6.24
N GLY A 193 -23.32 -4.01 5.32
CA GLY A 193 -24.63 -4.63 5.10
C GLY A 193 -25.10 -4.68 3.65
N VAL A 194 -24.41 -4.04 2.70
CA VAL A 194 -24.67 -4.29 1.28
C VAL A 194 -23.77 -5.44 0.82
N VAL A 195 -24.33 -6.65 0.78
CA VAL A 195 -23.76 -7.74 -0.02
C VAL A 195 -23.95 -7.33 -1.46
N TYR A 196 -22.91 -6.75 -2.07
CA TYR A 196 -22.84 -6.74 -3.52
C TYR A 196 -22.47 -8.15 -3.95
N ASP A 197 -23.39 -8.76 -4.69
CA ASP A 197 -23.10 -9.85 -5.61
C ASP A 197 -22.05 -9.31 -6.59
N TYR A 198 -20.77 -9.50 -6.28
CA TYR A 198 -19.69 -9.32 -7.24
C TYR A 198 -19.81 -10.47 -8.25
N SER A 199 -20.82 -10.38 -9.10
CA SER A 199 -20.78 -11.09 -10.37
C SER A 199 -19.55 -10.61 -11.10
N SER A 200 -18.82 -11.56 -11.69
CA SER A 200 -17.54 -11.51 -12.38
C SER A 200 -17.38 -10.50 -13.54
N ASP A 201 -18.15 -9.42 -13.59
CA ASP A 201 -18.33 -8.57 -14.77
C ASP A 201 -17.40 -7.34 -14.84
N ASP A 202 -16.65 -7.03 -13.77
CA ASP A 202 -15.78 -5.84 -13.76
C ASP A 202 -14.39 -6.10 -14.37
N GLY A 203 -14.10 -7.33 -14.81
CA GLY A 203 -12.85 -7.65 -15.50
C GLY A 203 -11.58 -7.54 -14.64
N TYR A 204 -11.66 -7.60 -13.31
CA TYR A 204 -10.48 -7.58 -12.41
C TYR A 204 -10.50 -8.72 -11.39
N CYS A 205 -9.32 -9.21 -11.01
CA CYS A 205 -9.18 -10.21 -9.95
C CYS A 205 -9.39 -9.59 -8.55
N GLU A 206 -10.32 -10.10 -7.75
CA GLU A 206 -10.61 -9.58 -6.40
C GLU A 206 -9.41 -9.62 -5.43
N ASN A 207 -8.44 -10.50 -5.66
CA ASN A 207 -7.28 -10.66 -4.78
C ASN A 207 -6.07 -9.83 -5.21
N CYS A 208 -5.72 -9.84 -6.50
CA CYS A 208 -4.52 -9.16 -7.00
C CYS A 208 -4.80 -7.93 -7.86
N LEU A 209 -6.08 -7.62 -8.13
CA LEU A 209 -6.57 -6.45 -8.86
C LEU A 209 -5.95 -6.27 -10.25
N ILE A 210 -5.49 -7.37 -10.85
CA ILE A 210 -5.03 -7.41 -12.24
C ILE A 210 -6.24 -7.60 -13.15
N GLU A 211 -6.21 -6.89 -14.27
CA GLU A 211 -7.19 -7.01 -15.34
C GLU A 211 -7.22 -8.45 -15.85
N LEU A 212 -8.41 -9.02 -15.89
CA LEU A 212 -8.69 -10.38 -16.31
C LEU A 212 -8.98 -10.35 -17.81
N GLU A 213 -7.95 -10.53 -18.62
CA GLU A 213 -8.11 -10.84 -20.05
C GLU A 213 -8.47 -12.33 -20.18
N ASP A 214 -9.68 -12.65 -20.65
CA ASP A 214 -10.19 -14.00 -20.94
C ASP A 214 -9.93 -15.06 -19.84
N THR A 215 -10.87 -15.18 -18.88
CA THR A 215 -10.79 -16.24 -17.87
C THR A 215 -11.42 -17.54 -18.37
N ASP A 216 -10.59 -18.46 -18.86
CA ASP A 216 -10.96 -19.88 -18.97
C ASP A 216 -11.04 -20.50 -17.56
N GLY A 217 -12.14 -20.24 -16.86
CA GLY A 217 -12.45 -20.82 -15.55
C GLY A 217 -12.28 -19.87 -14.35
N PRO A 218 -12.55 -20.33 -13.12
CA PRO A 218 -12.74 -19.46 -11.96
C PRO A 218 -11.44 -18.96 -11.31
N HIS A 219 -10.27 -19.30 -11.84
CA HIS A 219 -8.98 -18.95 -11.24
C HIS A 219 -8.32 -17.77 -11.96
N CYS A 220 -7.84 -16.80 -11.19
CA CYS A 220 -6.96 -15.76 -11.70
C CYS A 220 -5.63 -16.38 -12.16
N LEU A 221 -5.30 -16.25 -13.44
CA LEU A 221 -4.06 -16.76 -14.03
C LEU A 221 -2.79 -16.15 -13.41
N ASN A 222 -2.88 -14.96 -12.82
CA ASN A 222 -1.73 -14.31 -12.21
C ASN A 222 -1.45 -14.77 -10.78
N CYS A 223 -2.47 -14.85 -9.91
CA CYS A 223 -2.27 -15.12 -8.48
C CYS A 223 -2.90 -16.41 -7.96
N GLY A 224 -3.58 -17.18 -8.82
CA GLY A 224 -4.25 -18.43 -8.44
C GLY A 224 -5.45 -18.24 -7.54
N PHE A 225 -5.96 -17.02 -7.37
CA PHE A 225 -7.18 -16.76 -6.62
C PHE A 225 -8.40 -17.30 -7.35
N CYS A 226 -9.21 -18.10 -6.66
CA CYS A 226 -10.46 -18.61 -7.18
C CYS A 226 -11.58 -17.60 -6.90
N ALA A 227 -12.19 -17.01 -7.93
CA ALA A 227 -13.34 -16.13 -7.82
C ALA A 227 -14.59 -16.88 -7.28
N GLN A 228 -14.68 -18.20 -7.49
CA GLN A 228 -15.86 -18.97 -7.10
C GLN A 228 -15.89 -19.34 -5.60
N CYS A 229 -14.75 -19.73 -4.99
CA CYS A 229 -14.69 -20.02 -3.56
C CYS A 229 -13.94 -18.96 -2.75
N GLN A 230 -13.48 -17.89 -3.38
CA GLN A 230 -12.73 -16.77 -2.80
C GLN A 230 -11.50 -17.21 -1.98
N ARG A 231 -10.75 -18.19 -2.50
CA ARG A 231 -9.53 -18.71 -1.86
C ARG A 231 -8.35 -18.70 -2.83
N PRO A 232 -7.14 -18.36 -2.37
CA PRO A 232 -5.93 -18.51 -3.18
C PRO A 232 -5.56 -19.98 -3.30
N TYR A 233 -5.03 -20.37 -4.46
CA TYR A 233 -4.31 -21.65 -4.62
C TYR A 233 -3.22 -21.78 -3.55
N PRO A 234 -3.00 -22.98 -2.95
CA PRO A 234 -3.67 -24.27 -3.21
C PRO A 234 -4.93 -24.53 -2.37
N ARG A 235 -5.54 -23.51 -1.76
CA ARG A 235 -6.66 -23.66 -0.82
C ARG A 235 -8.03 -23.59 -1.50
N CYS A 236 -8.09 -23.64 -2.83
CA CYS A 236 -9.34 -23.72 -3.56
C CYS A 236 -10.10 -24.99 -3.18
N THR A 237 -11.41 -24.88 -2.99
CA THR A 237 -12.30 -26.01 -2.67
C THR A 237 -13.41 -26.18 -3.70
N CYS A 238 -13.30 -25.50 -4.85
CA CYS A 238 -14.20 -25.75 -5.96
C CYS A 238 -13.93 -27.15 -6.53
N ALA A 239 -14.97 -27.78 -7.07
CA ALA A 239 -14.80 -29.02 -7.82
C ALA A 239 -13.83 -28.77 -8.98
N CYS A 240 -12.74 -29.54 -9.03
CA CYS A 240 -11.76 -29.43 -10.09
C CYS A 240 -12.24 -30.28 -11.28
N PRO A 241 -12.23 -29.78 -12.53
CA PRO A 241 -12.52 -30.61 -13.70
C PRO A 241 -11.56 -31.81 -13.87
N ASP A 242 -10.41 -31.80 -13.19
CA ASP A 242 -9.37 -32.83 -13.29
C ASP A 242 -9.57 -34.05 -12.38
N ASP A 243 -10.62 -34.10 -11.56
CA ASP A 243 -10.90 -35.28 -10.70
C ASP A 243 -11.14 -36.56 -11.54
N GLU A 244 -11.49 -36.42 -12.82
CA GLU A 244 -11.61 -37.53 -13.79
C GLU A 244 -10.42 -37.65 -14.77
N ARG A 245 -9.46 -36.72 -14.74
CA ARG A 245 -8.39 -36.64 -15.76
C ARG A 245 -7.15 -37.47 -15.41
N TYR A 246 -6.98 -37.82 -14.13
CA TYR A 246 -5.86 -38.64 -13.63
C TYR A 246 -6.28 -39.82 -12.74
N PRO A 247 -7.29 -40.63 -13.11
CA PRO A 247 -7.73 -41.76 -12.27
C PRO A 247 -6.58 -42.75 -12.01
N ASP A 248 -5.65 -42.86 -12.95
CA ASP A 248 -4.48 -43.75 -12.92
C ASP A 248 -3.42 -43.33 -11.88
N LEU A 249 -3.34 -42.04 -11.51
CA LEU A 249 -2.36 -41.54 -10.52
C LEU A 249 -2.79 -41.79 -9.07
N LEU A 250 -4.09 -42.04 -8.83
CA LEU A 250 -4.65 -42.33 -7.50
C LEU A 250 -4.84 -43.84 -7.26
N ALA A 251 -4.89 -44.65 -8.32
CA ALA A 251 -5.04 -46.11 -8.22
C ALA A 251 -3.82 -46.81 -7.58
N ASP A 252 -2.62 -46.22 -7.72
CA ASP A 252 -1.38 -46.79 -7.18
C ASP A 252 -1.01 -46.25 -5.77
N ILE A 253 -1.83 -45.38 -5.19
CA ILE A 253 -1.69 -44.94 -3.79
C ILE A 253 -2.59 -45.84 -2.92
N GLU A 254 -2.35 -47.14 -2.97
CA GLU A 254 -2.74 -48.01 -1.86
C GLU A 254 -1.88 -47.58 -0.66
N PHE A 255 -2.50 -46.87 0.28
CA PHE A 255 -1.95 -46.78 1.63
C PHE A 255 -1.86 -48.21 2.16
N GLU A 256 -0.66 -48.78 2.19
CA GLU A 256 -0.34 -49.91 3.06
C GLU A 256 -0.64 -49.47 4.49
N THR A 257 -1.86 -49.75 4.94
CA THR A 257 -2.17 -49.79 6.36
C THR A 257 -1.62 -51.10 6.91
N ALA A 258 -0.41 -51.04 7.47
CA ALA A 258 0.08 -51.94 8.51
C ALA A 258 1.09 -51.20 9.41
#